data_AF-A0A6G2QMN6-F1
#
_entry.id   AF-A0A6G2QMN6-F1
#
_cell.length_a   1.000
_cell.length_b   1.000
_cell.length_c   1.000
_cell.angle_alpha   90.00
_cell.angle_beta   90.00
_cell.angle_gamma   90.00
#
_symmetry.space_group_name_H-M   'P 1'
#
loop_
_entity.id
_entity.type
_entity.pdbx_description
1 polymer ?
#
loop_
_entity_poly.entity_id
_entity_poly.type
_entity_poly.pdbx_seq_one_letter_code
_entity_poly.pdbx_strand_id
1 'polypeptide(L)'
;MLTEVTATRYITPLREGGSLPGLVEADDLGTYVLKFTGAGQGRKTLVAEVVCGELARRLGLRVPRLVTVDLDPVLGLAEPDQEVQQLLKSSGGTNLGMRFLSGALGFDPLAFEVGPEEAGRIVWFDALVNNVDRSWRNPNLLRWRGELWLIDHGATMIWHHNWPGADASAARPYDASDHALRSSAPDLASAAADLAPRITEDLL
;
A
#
# COMPACT_ATOMS: atom_id res chain seq x y z
N MET A 1 14.49 -5.02 -7.42
CA MET A 1 14.83 -3.60 -7.18
C MET A 1 13.74 -2.76 -7.80
N LEU A 2 13.26 -1.71 -7.12
CA LEU A 2 12.22 -0.83 -7.68
C LEU A 2 12.80 -0.03 -8.84
N THR A 3 11.95 0.33 -9.80
CA THR A 3 12.35 1.21 -10.89
C THR A 3 12.42 2.64 -10.38
N GLU A 4 13.50 3.33 -10.73
CA GLU A 4 13.70 4.75 -10.45
C GLU A 4 13.09 5.60 -11.57
N VAL A 5 12.37 6.64 -11.19
CA VAL A 5 11.82 7.66 -12.08
C VAL A 5 12.03 9.04 -11.45
N THR A 6 12.01 10.11 -12.24
CA THR A 6 12.12 11.48 -11.75
C THR A 6 10.78 12.19 -11.90
N ALA A 7 10.29 12.82 -10.83
CA ALA A 7 9.09 13.65 -10.89
C ALA A 7 9.34 14.84 -11.82
N THR A 8 8.48 14.99 -12.83
CA THR A 8 8.54 16.10 -13.80
C THR A 8 7.49 17.16 -13.49
N ARG A 9 6.40 16.76 -12.83
CA ARG A 9 5.31 17.66 -12.45
C ARG A 9 4.61 17.19 -11.19
N TYR A 10 4.39 18.12 -10.27
CA TYR A 10 3.43 17.94 -9.18
C TYR A 10 2.04 18.42 -9.65
N ILE A 11 1.02 17.56 -9.52
CA ILE A 11 -0.34 17.83 -10.01
C ILE A 11 -1.21 18.39 -8.89
N THR A 12 -1.39 17.64 -7.81
CA THR A 12 -2.34 18.01 -6.73
C THR A 12 -2.09 17.16 -5.48
N PRO A 13 -2.41 17.67 -4.28
CA PRO A 13 -2.46 16.83 -3.09
C PRO A 13 -3.72 15.96 -3.10
N LEU A 14 -3.56 14.70 -2.71
CA LEU A 14 -4.65 13.79 -2.43
C LEU A 14 -4.99 13.88 -0.95
N ARG A 15 -6.16 14.44 -0.65
CA ARG A 15 -6.62 14.68 0.73
C ARG A 15 -7.25 13.44 1.34
N GLU A 16 -6.56 12.31 1.27
CA GLU A 16 -6.96 11.05 1.87
C GLU A 16 -6.10 10.79 3.11
N GLY A 17 -6.75 10.73 4.28
CA GLY A 17 -6.08 10.42 5.55
C GLY A 17 -5.04 11.46 6.00
N GLY A 18 -4.19 11.06 6.96
CA GLY A 18 -3.20 11.94 7.59
C GLY A 18 -1.84 12.01 6.90
N SER A 19 -1.60 11.28 5.81
CA SER A 19 -0.32 11.26 5.08
C SER A 19 -0.16 12.38 4.04
N LEU A 20 -1.27 12.98 3.60
CA LEU A 20 -1.32 13.95 2.50
C LEU A 20 -0.48 13.52 1.27
N PRO A 21 -0.73 12.34 0.66
CA PRO A 21 0.00 11.93 -0.53
C PRO A 21 -0.22 12.89 -1.70
N GLY A 22 0.69 12.91 -2.68
CA GLY A 22 0.63 13.81 -3.83
C GLY A 22 0.54 13.09 -5.15
N LEU A 23 -0.22 13.60 -6.11
CA LEU A 23 -0.23 13.08 -7.48
C LEU A 23 0.88 13.74 -8.30
N VAL A 24 1.71 12.95 -8.95
CA VAL A 24 2.83 13.44 -9.77
C VAL A 24 2.89 12.77 -11.15
N GLU A 25 3.39 13.48 -12.14
CA GLU A 25 3.87 12.92 -13.41
C GLU A 25 5.39 12.71 -13.31
N ALA A 26 5.89 11.68 -13.97
CA ALA A 26 7.31 11.37 -14.04
C ALA A 26 7.85 11.35 -15.47
N ASP A 27 9.16 11.26 -15.61
CA ASP A 27 9.91 11.21 -16.87
C ASP A 27 9.60 9.98 -17.74
N ASP A 28 9.10 8.91 -17.13
CA ASP A 28 8.59 7.72 -17.83
C ASP A 28 7.18 7.87 -18.43
N LEU A 29 6.65 9.11 -18.46
CA LEU A 29 5.28 9.46 -18.88
C LEU A 29 4.19 8.85 -18.01
N GLY A 30 4.56 8.35 -16.83
CA GLY A 30 3.68 7.75 -15.87
C GLY A 30 3.13 8.72 -14.84
N THR A 31 1.93 8.44 -14.33
CA THR A 31 1.36 9.12 -13.16
C THR A 31 1.48 8.23 -11.93
N TYR A 32 1.82 8.84 -10.79
CA TYR A 32 2.06 8.16 -9.52
C TYR A 32 1.42 8.89 -8.35
N VAL A 33 0.87 8.14 -7.41
CA VAL A 33 0.59 8.59 -6.05
C VAL A 33 1.89 8.51 -5.26
N LEU A 34 2.38 9.67 -4.83
CA LEU A 34 3.64 9.83 -4.13
C LEU A 34 3.40 9.84 -2.62
N LYS A 35 4.03 8.90 -1.91
CA LYS A 35 4.13 8.89 -0.45
C LYS A 35 5.43 9.59 -0.05
N PHE A 36 5.29 10.72 0.62
CA PHE A 36 6.38 11.61 0.98
C PHE A 36 7.23 11.08 2.13
N THR A 37 8.56 11.14 2.01
CA THR A 37 9.48 10.76 3.10
C THR A 37 9.42 11.70 4.29
N GLY A 38 9.04 12.97 4.07
CA GLY A 38 8.85 13.96 5.13
C GLY A 38 7.52 13.81 5.89
N ALA A 39 6.64 12.89 5.49
CA ALA A 39 5.36 12.66 6.17
C ALA A 39 5.58 12.08 7.57
N GLY A 40 4.70 12.45 8.53
CA GLY A 40 4.82 12.07 9.93
C GLY A 40 4.76 10.56 10.23
N GLN A 41 4.35 9.75 9.25
CA GLN A 41 4.32 8.29 9.35
C GLN A 41 5.73 7.67 9.42
N GLY A 42 6.74 8.37 8.87
CA GLY A 42 8.14 7.98 8.93
C GLY A 42 8.54 6.88 7.94
N ARG A 43 9.87 6.72 7.78
CA ARG A 43 10.48 5.83 6.78
C ARG A 43 10.14 4.35 6.96
N LYS A 44 9.89 3.88 8.19
CA LYS A 44 9.54 2.48 8.46
C LYS A 44 8.22 2.08 7.77
N THR A 45 7.24 2.97 7.74
CA THR A 45 5.96 2.78 7.03
C THR A 45 6.19 2.60 5.53
N LEU A 46 7.10 3.38 4.93
CA LEU A 46 7.46 3.22 3.51
C LEU A 46 8.19 1.89 3.25
N VAL A 47 9.01 1.42 4.19
CA VAL A 47 9.65 0.10 4.09
C VAL A 47 8.60 -1.01 4.14
N ALA A 48 7.63 -0.95 5.06
CA ALA A 48 6.51 -1.89 5.12
C ALA A 48 5.70 -1.90 3.81
N GLU A 49 5.40 -0.72 3.26
CA GLU A 49 4.72 -0.60 1.97
C GLU A 49 5.47 -1.33 0.85
N VAL A 50 6.78 -1.14 0.76
CA VAL A 50 7.61 -1.78 -0.27
C VAL A 50 7.69 -3.28 -0.06
N VAL A 51 8.01 -3.74 1.15
CA VAL A 51 8.20 -5.17 1.44
C VAL A 51 6.88 -5.93 1.22
N CYS A 52 5.79 -5.47 1.81
CA CYS A 52 4.50 -6.15 1.72
C CYS A 52 3.85 -5.97 0.35
N GLY A 53 3.94 -4.79 -0.26
CA GLY A 53 3.42 -4.55 -1.59
C GLY A 53 4.11 -5.42 -2.65
N GLU A 54 5.44 -5.53 -2.61
CA GLU A 54 6.17 -6.40 -3.56
C GLU A 54 5.97 -7.89 -3.25
N LEU A 55 5.88 -8.29 -1.97
CA LEU A 55 5.54 -9.67 -1.61
C LEU A 55 4.16 -10.06 -2.16
N ALA A 56 3.15 -9.21 -1.96
CA ALA A 56 1.81 -9.41 -2.49
C ALA A 56 1.84 -9.58 -4.03
N ARG A 57 2.59 -8.72 -4.75
CA ARG A 57 2.76 -8.82 -6.20
C ARG A 57 3.39 -10.14 -6.62
N ARG A 58 4.45 -10.58 -5.94
CA ARG A 58 5.10 -11.87 -6.23
C ARG A 58 4.21 -13.07 -5.91
N LEU A 59 3.29 -12.94 -4.96
CA LEU A 59 2.24 -13.93 -4.67
C LEU A 59 1.07 -13.89 -5.67
N GLY A 60 1.06 -12.94 -6.61
CA GLY A 60 0.04 -12.79 -7.64
C GLY A 60 -1.17 -11.97 -7.19
N LEU A 61 -1.10 -11.29 -6.05
CA LEU A 61 -2.10 -10.31 -5.66
C LEU A 61 -1.90 -9.02 -6.45
N ARG A 62 -3.00 -8.31 -6.73
CA ARG A 62 -2.98 -7.10 -7.55
C ARG A 62 -2.66 -5.90 -6.67
N VAL A 63 -1.41 -5.45 -6.69
CA VAL A 63 -0.98 -4.17 -6.10
C VAL A 63 -0.51 -3.28 -7.24
N PRO A 64 -0.84 -1.97 -7.28
CA PRO A 64 -0.26 -1.08 -8.26
C PRO A 64 1.28 -1.09 -8.16
N ARG A 65 1.96 -0.97 -9.29
CA ARG A 65 3.43 -1.01 -9.33
C ARG A 65 4.03 0.05 -8.41
N LEU A 66 5.01 -0.34 -7.60
CA LEU A 66 5.82 0.57 -6.80
C LEU A 66 7.07 1.01 -7.58
N VAL A 67 7.46 2.26 -7.40
CA VAL A 67 8.66 2.90 -7.97
C VAL A 67 9.31 3.79 -6.92
N THR A 68 10.59 4.06 -7.08
CA THR A 68 11.24 5.18 -6.40
C THR A 68 11.10 6.42 -7.27
N VAL A 69 10.73 7.54 -6.67
CA VAL A 69 10.53 8.81 -7.38
C VAL A 69 11.48 9.85 -6.79
N ASP A 70 12.39 10.35 -7.60
CA ASP A 70 13.20 11.51 -7.21
C ASP A 70 12.36 12.79 -7.34
N LEU A 71 12.25 13.54 -6.25
CA LEU A 71 11.45 14.76 -6.15
C LEU A 71 12.35 15.97 -5.98
N ASP A 72 12.31 16.90 -6.94
CA ASP A 72 12.86 18.24 -6.76
C ASP A 72 11.86 19.12 -5.97
N PRO A 73 12.21 19.66 -4.79
CA PRO A 73 11.39 20.58 -4.02
C PRO A 73 10.85 21.79 -4.81
N VAL A 74 11.51 22.20 -5.90
CA VAL A 74 11.03 23.27 -6.79
C VAL A 74 9.61 23.01 -7.29
N LEU A 75 9.22 21.74 -7.48
CA LEU A 75 7.88 21.37 -7.95
C LEU A 75 6.77 21.79 -6.98
N GLY A 76 7.08 21.97 -5.69
CA GLY A 76 6.12 22.39 -4.67
C GLY A 76 6.02 23.90 -4.46
N LEU A 77 6.82 24.73 -5.14
CA LEU A 77 6.84 26.18 -4.91
C LEU A 77 5.50 26.87 -5.19
N ALA A 78 4.72 26.35 -6.15
CA ALA A 78 3.42 26.89 -6.54
C ALA A 78 2.25 26.31 -5.73
N GLU A 79 2.49 25.37 -4.80
CA GLU A 79 1.44 24.83 -3.94
C GLU A 79 0.93 25.91 -2.97
N PRO A 80 -0.36 26.29 -3.02
CA PRO A 80 -0.92 27.30 -2.13
C PRO A 80 -1.09 26.83 -0.68
N ASP A 81 -1.27 25.53 -0.47
CA ASP A 81 -1.43 24.95 0.86
C ASP A 81 -0.07 24.87 1.57
N GLN A 82 0.11 25.69 2.61
CA GLN A 82 1.40 25.82 3.29
C GLN A 82 1.88 24.51 3.92
N GLU A 83 0.97 23.67 4.41
CA GLU A 83 1.32 22.37 5.00
C GLU A 83 1.88 21.43 3.93
N VAL A 84 1.19 21.34 2.79
CA VAL A 84 1.62 20.53 1.65
C VAL A 84 2.92 21.07 1.03
N GLN A 85 3.07 22.39 0.93
CA GLN A 85 4.30 23.01 0.46
C GLN A 85 5.50 22.68 1.37
N GLN A 86 5.32 22.75 2.70
CA GLN A 86 6.38 22.34 3.64
C GLN A 86 6.69 20.84 3.55
N LEU A 87 5.68 20.01 3.33
CA LEU A 87 5.85 18.57 3.12
C LEU A 87 6.68 18.28 1.87
N LEU A 88 6.34 18.90 0.73
CA LEU A 88 7.11 18.80 -0.52
C LEU A 88 8.56 19.25 -0.32
N LYS A 89 8.75 20.39 0.35
CA LYS A 89 10.09 20.94 0.62
C LYS A 89 10.95 20.03 1.50
N SER A 90 10.35 19.42 2.53
CA SER A 90 11.06 18.51 3.44
C SER A 90 11.25 17.11 2.85
N SER A 91 10.61 16.80 1.71
CA SER A 91 10.67 15.51 1.03
C SER A 91 11.53 15.51 -0.23
N GLY A 92 12.45 16.46 -0.39
CA GLY A 92 13.37 16.48 -1.53
C GLY A 92 14.21 15.20 -1.62
N GLY A 93 14.40 14.68 -2.83
CA GLY A 93 15.11 13.43 -3.12
C GLY A 93 14.17 12.23 -3.28
N THR A 94 14.65 11.04 -2.90
CA THR A 94 13.94 9.78 -3.18
C THR A 94 12.71 9.57 -2.28
N ASN A 95 11.56 9.42 -2.92
CA ASN A 95 10.26 9.09 -2.32
C ASN A 95 9.69 7.78 -2.89
N LEU A 96 8.58 7.31 -2.33
CA LEU A 96 7.89 6.09 -2.80
C LEU A 96 6.70 6.48 -3.68
N GLY A 97 6.75 6.09 -4.95
CA GLY A 97 5.63 6.22 -5.88
C GLY A 97 4.87 4.91 -6.03
N MET A 98 3.54 5.02 -6.07
CA MET A 98 2.62 3.94 -6.42
C MET A 98 1.91 4.33 -7.71
N ARG A 99 1.85 3.43 -8.70
CA ARG A 99 1.17 3.70 -9.98
C ARG A 99 -0.26 4.17 -9.71
N PHE A 100 -0.61 5.35 -10.23
CA PHE A 100 -1.98 5.85 -10.15
C PHE A 100 -2.88 5.09 -11.12
N LEU A 101 -3.95 4.48 -10.60
CA LEU A 101 -4.94 3.75 -11.39
C LEU A 101 -6.08 4.70 -11.77
N SER A 102 -5.92 5.42 -12.88
CA SER A 102 -6.96 6.33 -13.38
C SER A 102 -8.30 5.60 -13.57
N GLY A 103 -9.36 6.19 -13.00
CA GLY A 103 -10.71 5.63 -13.01
C GLY A 103 -10.96 4.49 -12.01
N ALA A 104 -10.01 4.22 -11.09
CA ALA A 104 -10.28 3.32 -9.98
C ALA A 104 -11.28 3.94 -9.00
N LEU A 105 -12.10 3.09 -8.39
CA LEU A 105 -13.04 3.46 -7.34
C LEU A 105 -12.52 2.90 -6.00
N GLY A 106 -12.75 3.61 -4.90
CA GLY A 106 -12.62 3.02 -3.57
C GLY A 106 -13.52 1.80 -3.45
N PHE A 107 -13.01 0.71 -2.89
CA PHE A 107 -13.81 -0.49 -2.65
C PHE A 107 -14.79 -0.23 -1.49
N ASP A 108 -16.06 -0.53 -1.71
CA ASP A 108 -17.10 -0.60 -0.69
C ASP A 108 -17.66 -2.03 -0.66
N PRO A 109 -17.56 -2.76 0.47
CA PRO A 109 -18.06 -4.14 0.58
C PRO A 109 -19.58 -4.26 0.42
N LEU A 110 -20.34 -3.17 0.49
CA LEU A 110 -21.78 -3.13 0.22
C LEU A 110 -22.08 -2.95 -1.27
N ALA A 111 -21.14 -2.39 -2.05
CA ALA A 111 -21.34 -2.08 -3.46
C ALA A 111 -20.67 -3.09 -4.40
N PHE A 112 -19.63 -3.77 -3.95
CA PHE A 112 -18.85 -4.70 -4.78
C PHE A 112 -18.75 -6.08 -4.14
N GLU A 113 -19.20 -7.09 -4.88
CA GLU A 113 -19.05 -8.49 -4.49
C GLU A 113 -17.62 -8.97 -4.76
N VAL A 114 -17.13 -9.83 -3.87
CA VAL A 114 -15.82 -10.50 -3.96
C VAL A 114 -16.05 -11.98 -3.68
N GLY A 115 -15.49 -12.83 -4.54
CA GLY A 115 -15.63 -14.28 -4.39
C GLY A 115 -14.83 -14.84 -3.20
N PRO A 116 -15.26 -15.97 -2.61
CA PRO A 116 -14.56 -16.62 -1.49
C PRO A 116 -13.06 -16.86 -1.70
N GLU A 117 -12.66 -17.22 -2.93
CA GLU A 117 -11.27 -17.52 -3.28
C GLU A 117 -10.40 -16.25 -3.23
N GLU A 118 -10.80 -15.18 -3.90
CA GLU A 118 -10.05 -13.91 -3.90
C GLU A 118 -10.01 -13.30 -2.48
N ALA A 119 -11.14 -13.33 -1.76
CA ALA A 119 -11.19 -12.89 -0.37
C ALA A 119 -10.27 -13.73 0.54
N GLY A 120 -10.24 -15.05 0.36
CA GLY A 120 -9.37 -15.96 1.11
C GLY A 120 -7.89 -15.61 0.94
N ARG A 121 -7.45 -15.38 -0.29
CA ARG A 121 -6.06 -15.01 -0.60
C ARG A 121 -5.66 -13.68 0.06
N ILE A 122 -6.54 -12.69 0.05
CA ILE A 122 -6.27 -11.37 0.62
C ILE A 122 -6.24 -11.44 2.15
N VAL A 123 -7.25 -12.03 2.79
CA VAL A 123 -7.32 -12.16 4.25
C VAL A 123 -6.13 -13.00 4.78
N TRP A 124 -5.77 -14.07 4.08
CA TRP A 124 -4.60 -14.88 4.43
C TRP A 124 -3.30 -14.07 4.34
N PHE A 125 -3.14 -13.27 3.28
CA PHE A 125 -1.97 -12.42 3.11
C PHE A 125 -1.88 -11.33 4.19
N ASP A 126 -3.00 -10.67 4.50
CA ASP A 126 -3.05 -9.67 5.57
C ASP A 126 -2.73 -10.29 6.94
N ALA A 127 -3.14 -11.54 7.19
CA ALA A 127 -2.73 -12.27 8.38
C ALA A 127 -1.22 -12.55 8.40
N LEU A 128 -0.62 -12.95 7.28
CA LEU A 128 0.82 -13.21 7.15
C LEU A 128 1.66 -11.97 7.47
N VAL A 129 1.27 -10.80 6.94
CA VAL A 129 2.01 -9.55 7.14
C VAL A 129 1.55 -8.75 8.36
N ASN A 130 0.56 -9.27 9.09
CA ASN A 130 -0.10 -8.62 10.22
C ASN A 130 -0.62 -7.21 9.88
N ASN A 131 -1.45 -7.12 8.84
CA ASN A 131 -2.07 -5.87 8.39
C ASN A 131 -3.26 -5.50 9.29
N VAL A 132 -3.09 -4.48 10.12
CA VAL A 132 -4.14 -4.05 11.06
C VAL A 132 -5.09 -2.99 10.49
N ASP A 133 -4.82 -2.48 9.28
CA ASP A 133 -5.52 -1.33 8.70
C ASP A 133 -6.39 -1.70 7.49
N ARG A 134 -6.71 -2.98 7.30
CA ARG A 134 -7.67 -3.42 6.27
C ARG A 134 -9.03 -3.72 6.88
N SER A 135 -9.79 -2.66 7.18
CA SER A 135 -11.10 -2.78 7.82
C SER A 135 -12.24 -2.39 6.88
N TRP A 136 -13.48 -2.74 7.22
CA TRP A 136 -14.64 -2.30 6.43
C TRP A 136 -14.82 -0.76 6.40
N ARG A 137 -14.25 -0.03 7.38
CA ARG A 137 -14.26 1.45 7.42
C ARG A 137 -13.15 2.08 6.59
N ASN A 138 -12.01 1.40 6.53
CA ASN A 138 -10.86 1.77 5.72
C ASN A 138 -10.38 0.56 4.93
N PRO A 139 -11.02 0.22 3.80
CA PRO A 139 -10.71 -1.02 3.10
C PRO A 139 -9.32 -1.04 2.49
N ASN A 140 -8.72 0.11 2.19
CA ASN A 140 -7.43 0.21 1.48
C ASN A 140 -7.38 -0.70 0.23
N LEU A 141 -8.53 -0.78 -0.45
CA LEU A 141 -8.79 -1.60 -1.62
C LEU A 141 -9.39 -0.71 -2.71
N LEU A 142 -9.06 -0.98 -3.96
CA LEU A 142 -9.59 -0.30 -5.13
C LEU A 142 -10.30 -1.30 -6.05
N ARG A 143 -11.39 -0.84 -6.66
CA ARG A 143 -12.04 -1.49 -7.80
C ARG A 143 -11.56 -0.83 -9.09
N TRP A 144 -10.84 -1.57 -9.92
CA TRP A 144 -10.33 -1.05 -11.19
C TRP A 144 -10.48 -2.06 -12.32
N ARG A 145 -11.14 -1.64 -13.41
CA ARG A 145 -11.40 -2.46 -14.61
C ARG A 145 -12.01 -3.84 -14.31
N GLY A 146 -12.90 -3.90 -13.33
CA GLY A 146 -13.53 -5.17 -12.98
C GLY A 146 -12.65 -6.10 -12.13
N GLU A 147 -11.54 -5.60 -11.56
CA GLU A 147 -10.67 -6.34 -10.65
C GLU A 147 -10.50 -5.63 -9.29
N LEU A 148 -10.20 -6.40 -8.23
CA LEU A 148 -9.89 -5.87 -6.89
C LEU A 148 -8.37 -5.66 -6.74
N TRP A 149 -7.96 -4.51 -6.23
CA TRP A 149 -6.56 -4.10 -6.08
C TRP A 149 -6.27 -3.67 -4.66
N LEU A 150 -5.12 -4.11 -4.12
CA LEU A 150 -4.65 -3.78 -2.78
C LEU A 150 -3.78 -2.53 -2.84
N ILE A 151 -4.03 -1.61 -1.92
CA ILE A 151 -3.18 -0.44 -1.66
C ILE A 151 -2.89 -0.37 -0.16
N ASP A 152 -1.98 0.54 0.18
CA ASP A 152 -1.64 0.96 1.54
C ASP A 152 -1.31 -0.19 2.52
N HIS A 153 -0.09 -0.70 2.41
CA HIS A 153 0.49 -1.68 3.32
C HIS A 153 1.38 -1.02 4.40
N GLY A 154 1.30 0.30 4.57
CA GLY A 154 2.13 1.03 5.53
C GLY A 154 1.94 0.60 7.00
N ALA A 155 0.74 0.12 7.35
CA ALA A 155 0.38 -0.37 8.68
C ALA A 155 0.60 -1.88 8.88
N THR A 156 1.46 -2.50 8.06
CA THR A 156 1.86 -3.91 8.20
C THR A 156 3.18 -4.04 8.97
N MET A 157 3.56 -5.27 9.33
CA MET A 157 4.85 -5.58 9.96
C MET A 157 5.16 -4.74 11.22
N ILE A 158 4.16 -4.33 12.01
CA ILE A 158 4.32 -3.36 13.12
C ILE A 158 5.44 -3.74 14.09
N TRP A 159 5.71 -5.03 14.26
CA TRP A 159 6.82 -5.55 15.04
C TRP A 159 8.20 -5.00 14.62
N HIS A 160 8.39 -4.51 13.39
CA HIS A 160 9.66 -3.88 12.94
C HIS A 160 9.95 -2.53 13.63
N HIS A 161 8.97 -1.99 14.37
CA HIS A 161 9.18 -0.88 15.28
C HIS A 161 9.83 -1.33 16.60
N ASN A 162 9.72 -2.62 16.95
CA ASN A 162 10.27 -3.24 18.17
C ASN A 162 10.76 -4.68 17.91
N TRP A 163 11.94 -4.81 17.31
CA TRP A 163 12.56 -6.09 16.93
C TRP A 163 12.63 -7.16 18.04
N PRO A 164 12.95 -6.84 19.31
CA PRO A 164 12.95 -7.84 20.39
C PRO A 164 11.62 -8.58 20.58
N GLY A 165 10.49 -8.00 20.13
CA GLY A 165 9.16 -8.62 20.23
C GLY A 165 8.71 -9.37 18.97
N ALA A 166 9.58 -9.54 17.96
CA ALA A 166 9.19 -10.11 16.66
C ALA A 166 8.60 -11.53 16.79
N ASP A 167 9.25 -12.43 17.52
CA ASP A 167 8.79 -13.82 17.69
C ASP A 167 7.39 -13.87 18.33
N ALA A 168 7.17 -13.06 19.36
CA ALA A 168 5.87 -12.97 20.03
C ALA A 168 4.80 -12.37 19.12
N SER A 169 5.17 -11.44 18.22
CA SER A 169 4.25 -10.90 17.22
C SER A 169 3.91 -11.93 16.15
N ALA A 170 4.86 -12.74 15.70
CA ALA A 170 4.65 -13.76 14.68
C ALA A 170 3.76 -14.91 15.19
N ALA A 171 3.84 -15.23 16.49
CA ALA A 171 3.00 -16.24 17.13
C ALA A 171 1.57 -15.74 17.45
N ARG A 172 1.29 -14.44 17.32
CA ARG A 172 0.00 -13.86 17.70
C ARG A 172 -1.07 -14.21 16.65
N PRO A 173 -2.27 -14.68 17.08
CA PRO A 173 -3.39 -14.85 16.15
C PRO A 173 -3.79 -13.52 15.49
N TYR A 174 -4.10 -13.57 14.20
CA TYR A 174 -4.64 -12.43 13.48
C TYR A 174 -6.16 -12.32 13.69
N ASP A 175 -6.62 -11.15 14.12
CA ASP A 175 -8.04 -10.87 14.30
C ASP A 175 -8.62 -10.24 13.03
N ALA A 176 -9.38 -11.04 12.27
CA ALA A 176 -10.04 -10.60 11.04
C ALA A 176 -11.52 -10.18 11.27
N SER A 177 -11.94 -9.94 12.51
CA SER A 177 -13.35 -9.64 12.85
C SER A 177 -13.88 -8.36 12.20
N ASP A 178 -13.02 -7.35 12.02
CA ASP A 178 -13.36 -6.09 11.35
C ASP A 178 -12.89 -6.03 9.88
N HIS A 179 -12.35 -7.14 9.35
CA HIS A 179 -11.74 -7.16 8.03
C HIS A 179 -12.75 -6.82 6.92
N ALA A 180 -12.33 -6.00 5.94
CA ALA A 180 -13.19 -5.51 4.85
C ALA A 180 -13.90 -6.63 4.04
N LEU A 181 -13.24 -7.78 3.91
CA LEU A 181 -13.72 -8.95 3.16
C LEU A 181 -14.32 -10.04 4.04
N ARG A 182 -14.61 -9.77 5.32
CA ARG A 182 -15.15 -10.77 6.25
C ARG A 182 -16.49 -11.36 5.76
N SER A 183 -17.36 -10.53 5.19
CA SER A 183 -18.67 -10.95 4.68
C SER A 183 -18.59 -11.78 3.39
N SER A 184 -17.43 -11.84 2.73
CA SER A 184 -17.21 -12.56 1.47
C SER A 184 -16.94 -14.06 1.65
N ALA A 185 -17.13 -14.61 2.86
CA ALA A 185 -16.87 -16.01 3.20
C ALA A 185 -15.48 -16.50 2.72
N PRO A 186 -14.38 -15.86 3.15
CA PRO A 186 -13.03 -16.12 2.63
C PRO A 186 -12.61 -17.60 2.80
N ASP A 187 -12.18 -18.24 1.71
CA ASP A 187 -11.63 -19.60 1.72
C ASP A 187 -10.14 -19.59 2.13
N LEU A 188 -9.92 -19.52 3.44
CA LEU A 188 -8.57 -19.47 4.02
C LEU A 188 -7.80 -20.78 3.85
N ALA A 189 -8.49 -21.92 3.78
CA ALA A 189 -7.84 -23.22 3.65
C ALA A 189 -7.21 -23.38 2.27
N SER A 190 -7.94 -23.04 1.22
CA SER A 190 -7.42 -23.03 -0.15
C SER A 190 -6.31 -21.98 -0.33
N ALA A 191 -6.50 -20.79 0.24
CA ALA A 191 -5.46 -19.75 0.22
C ALA A 191 -4.17 -20.21 0.90
N ALA A 192 -4.24 -20.84 2.08
CA ALA A 192 -3.08 -21.36 2.78
C ALA A 192 -2.38 -22.48 1.99
N ALA A 193 -3.14 -23.38 1.37
CA ALA A 193 -2.60 -24.47 0.57
C ALA A 193 -1.84 -23.96 -0.67
N ASP A 194 -2.31 -22.86 -1.30
CA ASP A 194 -1.65 -22.26 -2.48
C ASP A 194 -0.48 -21.33 -2.10
N LEU A 195 -0.67 -20.45 -1.13
CA LEU A 195 0.26 -19.35 -0.86
C LEU A 195 1.38 -19.72 0.12
N ALA A 196 1.10 -20.53 1.14
CA ALA A 196 2.09 -20.85 2.17
C ALA A 196 3.34 -21.55 1.60
N PRO A 197 3.24 -22.53 0.69
CA PRO A 197 4.42 -23.19 0.11
C PRO A 197 5.28 -22.27 -0.75
N ARG A 198 4.75 -21.11 -1.18
CA ARG A 198 5.49 -20.14 -2.00
C ARG A 198 6.36 -19.22 -1.16
N ILE A 199 6.08 -19.08 0.14
CA ILE A 199 6.89 -18.29 1.08
C ILE A 199 8.20 -19.03 1.34
N THR A 200 9.23 -18.62 0.62
CA THR A 200 10.58 -19.22 0.64
C THR A 200 11.62 -18.12 0.80
N GLU A 201 12.84 -18.46 1.18
CA GLU A 201 13.95 -17.49 1.24
C GLU A 201 14.21 -16.83 -0.12
N ASP A 202 14.05 -17.56 -1.23
CA ASP A 202 14.19 -17.00 -2.59
C ASP A 202 13.08 -15.99 -2.93
N LEU A 203 11.90 -16.12 -2.32
CA LEU A 203 10.79 -15.19 -2.51
C LEU A 203 10.99 -13.88 -1.73
N LEU A 204 11.61 -13.96 -0.53
CA LEU A 204 11.76 -12.85 0.42
C LEU A 204 12.97 -11.98 0.07
#